data_AF-A0A2V9IHU3-F1
#
_entry.id   AF-A0A2V9IHU3-F1
#
_cell.length_a   1.000
_cell.length_b   1.000
_cell.length_c   1.000
_cell.angle_alpha   90.00
_cell.angle_beta   90.00
_cell.angle_gamma   90.00
#
_symmetry.space_group_name_H-M   'P 1'
#
loop_
_entity.id
_entity.type
_entity.pdbx_description
1 polymer ?
#
loop_
_entity_poly.entity_id
_entity_poly.type
_entity_poly.pdbx_seq_one_letter_code
_entity_poly.pdbx_strand_id
1 'polypeptide(L)'
;MTVVSSFGHADMDLSKVKPGTGVELLRHYLQYAATNGKLLADVQTTGLPLNEFEAQVFDALQSNGIPLIPQMGASRFRIDLVAQHPRQPGRFVLAIECDGATYHSSPTARDRDRLRQQQLENLGWRFHRIWSTDWFMRKDEEVQRAVAAYQ
;
A
#
# COMPACT_ATOMS: atom_id res chain seq x y z
N MET A 1 -0.40 -20.41 -8.46
CA MET A 1 -1.04 -19.42 -9.36
C MET A 1 -0.70 -19.80 -10.79
N THR A 2 -1.68 -19.87 -11.69
CA THR A 2 -1.45 -20.23 -13.09
C THR A 2 -1.85 -19.04 -13.96
N VAL A 3 -0.91 -18.51 -14.75
CA VAL A 3 -1.14 -17.43 -15.70
C VAL A 3 -1.03 -17.99 -17.11
N VAL A 4 -2.02 -17.71 -17.96
CA VAL A 4 -2.01 -18.08 -19.38
C VAL A 4 -2.03 -16.78 -20.19
N SER A 5 -1.07 -16.61 -21.09
CA SER A 5 -0.90 -15.41 -21.92
C SER A 5 -0.33 -15.82 -23.28
N SER A 6 -0.65 -15.07 -24.34
CA SER A 6 -0.07 -15.24 -25.68
C SER A 6 1.30 -14.57 -25.84
N PHE A 7 1.77 -13.83 -24.84
CA PHE A 7 3.07 -13.17 -24.78
C PHE A 7 3.66 -13.20 -23.37
N GLY A 8 4.98 -13.11 -23.26
CA GLY A 8 5.74 -13.09 -22.02
C GLY A 8 6.26 -11.70 -21.64
N HIS A 9 6.84 -11.59 -20.45
CA HIS A 9 7.43 -10.35 -19.95
C HIS A 9 8.61 -9.82 -20.80
N ALA A 10 9.31 -10.72 -21.52
CA ALA A 10 10.41 -10.37 -22.42
C ALA A 10 9.93 -9.70 -23.72
N ASP A 11 8.66 -9.90 -24.10
CA ASP A 11 8.04 -9.27 -25.28
C ASP A 11 7.64 -7.81 -25.03
N MET A 12 7.76 -7.35 -23.78
CA MET A 12 7.37 -6.01 -23.33
C MET A 12 8.60 -5.12 -23.13
N ASP A 13 8.75 -4.13 -24.02
CA ASP A 13 9.83 -3.14 -24.00
C ASP A 13 9.48 -1.95 -23.10
N LEU A 14 10.04 -1.92 -21.88
CA LEU A 14 9.79 -0.83 -20.93
C LEU A 14 10.36 0.52 -21.36
N SER A 15 11.34 0.57 -22.27
CA SER A 15 11.88 1.85 -22.73
C SER A 15 10.83 2.70 -23.46
N LYS A 16 9.78 2.05 -23.98
CA LYS A 16 8.64 2.67 -24.67
C LYS A 16 7.44 2.91 -23.76
N VAL A 17 7.56 2.58 -22.48
CA VAL A 17 6.47 2.62 -21.50
C VAL A 17 6.76 3.71 -20.49
N LYS A 18 5.77 4.57 -20.22
CA LYS A 18 5.90 5.55 -19.14
C LYS A 18 5.98 4.82 -17.78
N PRO A 19 6.91 5.20 -16.89
CA PRO A 19 6.97 4.64 -15.54
C PRO A 19 5.65 4.81 -14.78
N GLY A 20 5.33 3.85 -13.91
CA GLY A 20 4.13 3.84 -13.07
C GLY A 20 2.84 3.50 -13.80
N THR A 21 2.92 2.96 -15.02
CA THR A 21 1.73 2.57 -15.81
C THR A 21 1.34 1.11 -15.58
N GLY A 22 0.09 0.77 -15.91
CA GLY A 22 -0.41 -0.61 -15.85
C GLY A 22 0.36 -1.59 -16.75
N VAL A 23 0.98 -1.11 -17.83
CA VAL A 23 1.79 -1.94 -18.73
C VAL A 23 3.08 -2.39 -18.04
N GLU A 24 3.72 -1.51 -17.27
CA GLU A 24 4.88 -1.85 -16.47
C GLU A 24 4.54 -2.88 -15.38
N LEU A 25 3.43 -2.68 -14.66
CA LEU A 25 2.94 -3.61 -13.65
C LEU A 25 2.62 -4.99 -14.23
N LEU A 26 1.98 -5.04 -15.41
CA LEU A 26 1.68 -6.28 -16.10
C LEU A 26 2.96 -7.03 -16.46
N ARG A 27 3.99 -6.34 -16.96
CA ARG A 27 5.29 -6.96 -17.25
C ARG A 27 5.90 -7.57 -15.99
N HIS A 28 5.93 -6.83 -14.88
CA HIS A 28 6.45 -7.34 -13.60
C HIS A 28 5.65 -8.53 -13.09
N TYR A 29 4.33 -8.53 -13.24
CA TYR A 29 3.48 -9.65 -12.87
C TYR A 29 3.72 -10.90 -13.73
N LEU A 30 3.89 -10.75 -15.05
CA LEU A 30 4.25 -11.86 -15.94
C LEU A 30 5.64 -12.42 -15.59
N GLN A 31 6.60 -11.57 -15.22
CA GLN A 31 7.92 -12.01 -14.75
C GLN A 31 7.83 -12.76 -13.42
N TYR A 32 7.02 -12.28 -12.48
CA TYR A 32 6.74 -12.96 -11.22
C TYR A 32 6.15 -14.34 -11.45
N ALA A 33 5.12 -14.45 -12.29
CA ALA A 33 4.51 -15.73 -12.63
C ALA A 33 5.51 -16.68 -13.30
N ALA A 34 6.31 -16.18 -14.26
CA ALA A 34 7.32 -16.97 -14.96
C ALA A 34 8.47 -17.46 -14.05
N THR A 35 8.73 -16.76 -12.94
CA THR A 35 9.79 -17.09 -11.98
C THR A 35 9.27 -17.88 -10.78
N ASN A 36 8.07 -18.47 -10.86
CA ASN A 36 7.41 -19.15 -9.74
C ASN A 36 7.32 -18.29 -8.48
N GLY A 37 7.13 -16.99 -8.66
CA GLY A 37 6.96 -16.02 -7.60
C GLY A 37 8.24 -15.52 -6.93
N LYS A 38 9.42 -15.80 -7.52
CA LYS A 38 10.72 -15.40 -6.95
C LYS A 38 11.12 -13.96 -7.27
N LEU A 39 10.72 -13.44 -8.42
CA LEU A 39 10.91 -12.03 -8.79
C LEU A 39 9.57 -11.31 -8.77
N LEU A 40 9.19 -10.75 -7.63
CA LEU A 40 8.35 -9.56 -7.64
C LEU A 40 9.33 -8.40 -7.53
N ALA A 41 9.28 -7.43 -8.45
CA ALA A 41 10.09 -6.21 -8.33
C ALA A 41 9.99 -5.67 -6.90
N ASP A 42 11.10 -5.16 -6.37
CA ASP A 42 11.19 -4.62 -5.01
C ASP A 42 9.96 -3.80 -4.69
N VAL A 43 9.42 -3.95 -3.47
CA VAL A 43 8.28 -3.20 -2.96
C VAL A 43 8.56 -1.72 -3.19
N GLN A 44 8.06 -1.17 -4.30
CA GLN A 44 8.42 0.19 -4.67
C GLN A 44 7.59 1.11 -3.80
N THR A 45 8.27 1.84 -2.92
CA THR A 45 7.76 3.13 -2.47
C THR A 45 7.56 3.97 -3.73
N THR A 46 6.41 4.62 -3.84
CA THR A 46 6.11 5.40 -5.05
C THR A 46 6.99 6.64 -5.24
N GLY A 47 7.91 6.90 -4.30
CA GLY A 47 8.79 8.09 -4.29
C GLY A 47 8.04 9.38 -4.00
N LEU A 48 6.74 9.31 -3.69
CA LEU A 48 5.92 10.46 -3.36
C LEU A 48 6.20 10.92 -1.92
N PRO A 49 6.33 12.23 -1.69
CA PRO A 49 6.52 12.75 -0.35
C PRO A 49 5.23 12.57 0.46
N LEU A 50 5.40 12.28 1.76
CA LEU A 50 4.31 12.38 2.73
C LEU A 50 3.93 13.85 2.92
N ASN A 51 2.64 14.13 3.11
CA ASN A 51 2.23 15.44 3.60
C ASN A 51 2.58 15.61 5.09
N GLU A 52 2.45 16.82 5.65
CA GLU A 52 2.84 17.09 7.04
C GLU A 52 2.10 16.23 8.07
N PHE A 53 0.82 15.93 7.85
CA PHE A 53 0.04 15.08 8.74
C PHE A 53 0.49 13.62 8.64
N GLU A 54 0.62 13.09 7.42
CA GLU A 54 1.14 11.74 7.19
C GLU A 54 2.54 11.54 7.76
N ALA A 55 3.42 12.54 7.63
CA ALA A 55 4.77 12.51 8.18
C ALA A 55 4.74 12.45 9.72
N GLN A 56 3.87 13.22 10.37
CA GLN A 56 3.71 13.16 11.83
C GLN A 56 3.22 11.79 12.30
N VAL A 57 2.27 11.19 11.56
CA VAL A 57 1.78 9.83 11.86
C VAL A 57 2.92 8.82 11.67
N PHE A 58 3.65 8.90 10.57
CA PHE A 58 4.78 8.05 10.27
C PHE A 58 5.82 8.07 11.40
N ASP A 59 6.30 9.26 11.77
CA ASP A 59 7.34 9.43 12.79
C ASP A 59 6.89 8.92 14.16
N ALA A 60 5.64 9.19 14.55
CA ALA A 60 5.09 8.75 15.82
C ALA A 60 4.98 7.23 15.90
N LEU A 61 4.49 6.58 14.85
CA LEU A 61 4.32 5.12 14.83
C LEU A 61 5.67 4.40 14.67
N GLN A 62 6.60 4.96 13.89
CA GLN A 62 7.97 4.43 13.79
C GLN A 62 8.69 4.52 15.14
N SER A 63 8.51 5.61 15.89
CA SER A 63 9.04 5.77 17.25
C SER A 63 8.45 4.77 18.25
N ASN A 64 7.27 4.23 17.98
CA ASN A 64 6.66 3.13 18.73
C ASN A 64 7.08 1.74 18.22
N GLY A 65 8.09 1.65 17.36
CA GLY A 65 8.68 0.40 16.89
C GLY A 65 7.91 -0.30 15.77
N ILE A 66 6.95 0.38 15.12
CA ILE A 66 6.22 -0.18 13.99
C ILE A 66 7.06 0.00 12.70
N PRO A 67 7.44 -1.08 11.99
CA PRO A 67 8.18 -0.99 10.74
C PRO A 67 7.24 -0.58 9.61
N LEU A 68 7.27 0.71 9.26
CA LEU A 68 6.38 1.31 8.27
C LEU A 68 7.05 1.52 6.90
N ILE A 69 6.28 1.30 5.85
CA ILE A 69 6.61 1.68 4.47
C ILE A 69 5.59 2.75 4.02
N PRO A 70 6.04 3.95 3.63
CA PRO A 70 5.15 4.99 3.15
C PRO A 70 4.75 4.76 1.68
N GLN A 71 3.55 5.25 1.33
CA GLN A 71 3.03 5.39 -0.03
C GLN A 71 3.19 4.11 -0.85
N MET A 72 2.77 2.98 -0.28
CA MET A 72 2.91 1.65 -0.88
C MET A 72 1.74 1.37 -1.83
N GLY A 73 2.06 1.01 -3.06
CA GLY A 73 1.07 0.67 -4.09
C GLY A 73 1.48 1.23 -5.44
N ALA A 74 0.52 1.38 -6.35
CA ALA A 74 0.80 1.88 -7.69
C ALA A 74 -0.34 2.75 -8.23
N SER A 75 0.04 3.73 -9.06
CA SER A 75 -0.90 4.70 -9.65
C SER A 75 -1.78 5.33 -8.56
N ARG A 76 -3.11 5.36 -8.74
CA ARG A 76 -4.10 5.87 -7.79
C ARG A 76 -4.43 4.95 -6.61
N PHE A 77 -3.93 3.71 -6.61
CA PHE A 77 -4.20 2.73 -5.56
C PHE A 77 -2.98 2.62 -4.67
N ARG A 78 -2.92 3.49 -3.66
CA ARG A 78 -1.86 3.51 -2.66
C ARG A 78 -2.46 3.45 -1.26
N ILE A 79 -1.67 2.90 -0.36
CA ILE A 79 -1.91 2.95 1.08
C ILE A 79 -0.87 3.92 1.63
N ASP A 80 -1.30 4.86 2.47
CA ASP A 80 -0.43 5.92 2.96
C ASP A 80 0.73 5.36 3.75
N LEU A 81 0.47 4.42 4.69
CA LEU A 81 1.51 3.72 5.42
C LEU A 81 1.17 2.23 5.56
N VAL A 82 2.16 1.36 5.38
CA VAL A 82 2.01 -0.10 5.51
C VAL A 82 2.96 -0.66 6.54
N ALA A 83 2.45 -1.43 7.51
CA ALA A 83 3.27 -2.14 8.48
C ALA A 83 3.60 -3.57 8.05
N GLN A 84 4.88 -3.94 8.18
CA GLN A 84 5.34 -5.32 7.99
C GLN A 84 5.11 -6.18 9.24
N HIS A 85 4.89 -7.47 9.04
CA HIS A 85 4.76 -8.45 10.11
C HIS A 85 6.05 -8.49 10.94
N PRO A 86 5.98 -8.39 12.28
CA PRO A 86 7.16 -8.21 13.13
C PRO A 86 8.16 -9.38 13.08
N ARG A 87 7.68 -10.58 12.71
CA ARG A 87 8.46 -11.82 12.66
C ARG A 87 8.57 -12.46 11.27
N GLN A 88 7.95 -11.87 10.25
CA GLN A 88 7.87 -12.46 8.89
C GLN A 88 8.15 -11.37 7.87
N PRO A 89 9.42 -11.07 7.58
CA PRO A 89 9.80 -10.06 6.60
C PRO A 89 9.09 -10.30 5.25
N GLY A 90 8.62 -9.23 4.62
CA GLY A 90 7.88 -9.29 3.36
C GLY A 90 6.39 -9.63 3.49
N ARG A 91 5.91 -10.03 4.68
CA ARG A 91 4.46 -10.12 4.94
C ARG A 91 3.98 -8.79 5.49
N PHE A 92 2.93 -8.23 4.90
CA PHE A 92 2.29 -7.02 5.39
C PHE A 92 1.04 -7.35 6.19
N VAL A 93 0.75 -6.56 7.23
CA VAL A 93 -0.30 -6.88 8.20
C VAL A 93 -1.25 -5.73 8.49
N LEU A 94 -0.81 -4.49 8.33
CA LEU A 94 -1.60 -3.31 8.63
C LEU A 94 -1.44 -2.30 7.50
N ALA A 95 -2.57 -1.90 6.92
CA ALA A 95 -2.71 -0.75 6.05
C ALA A 95 -3.24 0.42 6.88
N ILE A 96 -2.52 1.53 6.89
CA ILE A 96 -2.92 2.76 7.57
C ILE A 96 -3.28 3.80 6.51
N GLU A 97 -4.48 4.34 6.61
CA GLU A 97 -4.98 5.42 5.77
C GLU A 97 -5.12 6.69 6.59
N CYS A 98 -4.50 7.76 6.13
CA CYS A 98 -4.61 9.10 6.67
C CYS A 98 -5.59 9.87 5.80
N ASP A 99 -6.59 10.52 6.39
CA ASP A 99 -7.39 11.48 5.64
C ASP A 99 -6.56 12.74 5.32
N GLY A 100 -6.18 12.89 4.06
CA GLY A 100 -5.94 14.21 3.49
C GLY A 100 -7.27 14.95 3.37
N ALA A 101 -7.28 16.27 3.53
CA ALA A 101 -8.45 17.16 3.54
C ALA A 101 -9.29 17.22 2.23
N THR A 102 -9.40 16.14 1.45
CA THR A 102 -10.15 16.12 0.21
C THR A 102 -10.78 14.74 -0.03
N TYR A 103 -11.85 14.43 0.71
CA TYR A 103 -12.67 13.25 0.43
C TYR A 103 -13.80 13.59 -0.54
N HIS A 104 -13.52 13.55 -1.85
CA HIS A 104 -14.55 13.58 -2.87
C HIS A 104 -14.33 12.44 -3.87
N SER A 105 -15.04 11.33 -3.69
CA SER A 105 -15.03 10.21 -4.63
C SER A 105 -16.44 9.87 -5.14
N SER A 106 -16.53 9.65 -6.45
CA SER A 106 -17.76 9.28 -7.18
C SER A 106 -18.21 7.85 -6.83
N PRO A 107 -19.46 7.45 -7.14
CA PRO A 107 -19.97 6.11 -6.81
C PRO A 107 -19.09 4.95 -7.31
N THR A 108 -18.52 5.07 -8.51
CA THR A 108 -17.64 4.03 -9.10
C THR A 108 -16.26 3.95 -8.45
N ALA A 109 -15.79 5.02 -7.78
CA ALA A 109 -14.58 4.96 -6.99
C ALA A 109 -14.80 4.15 -5.71
N ARG A 110 -15.96 4.31 -5.05
CA ARG A 110 -16.31 3.61 -3.81
C ARG A 110 -16.35 2.10 -3.96
N ASP A 111 -16.96 1.59 -5.05
CA ASP A 111 -17.03 0.14 -5.28
C ASP A 111 -15.64 -0.47 -5.48
N ARG A 112 -14.75 0.23 -6.19
CA ARG A 112 -13.36 -0.21 -6.38
C ARG A 112 -12.57 -0.18 -5.08
N ASP A 113 -12.73 0.87 -4.28
CA ASP A 113 -12.03 1.00 -3.01
C ASP A 113 -12.47 -0.09 -2.02
N ARG A 114 -13.77 -0.39 -1.99
CA ARG A 114 -14.35 -1.49 -1.22
C ARG A 114 -13.81 -2.85 -1.67
N LEU A 115 -13.79 -3.12 -2.97
CA LEU A 115 -13.27 -4.39 -3.49
C LEU A 115 -11.78 -4.56 -3.19
N ARG A 116 -10.99 -3.48 -3.34
CA ARG A 116 -9.56 -3.47 -3.00
C ARG A 116 -9.34 -3.79 -1.52
N GLN A 117 -10.07 -3.10 -0.63
CA GLN A 117 -9.98 -3.36 0.80
C GLN A 117 -10.34 -4.82 1.11
N GLN A 118 -11.46 -5.32 0.57
CA GLN A 118 -11.89 -6.70 0.79
C GLN A 118 -10.85 -7.73 0.31
N GLN A 119 -10.19 -7.48 -0.83
CA GLN A 119 -9.14 -8.36 -1.32
C GLN A 119 -7.92 -8.39 -0.40
N LEU A 120 -7.48 -7.24 0.11
CA LEU A 120 -6.35 -7.15 1.03
C LEU A 120 -6.70 -7.75 2.40
N GLU A 121 -7.92 -7.55 2.89
CA GLU A 121 -8.42 -8.21 4.11
C GLU A 121 -8.45 -9.74 3.95
N ASN A 122 -8.86 -10.27 2.80
CA ASN A 122 -8.78 -11.70 2.49
C ASN A 122 -7.34 -12.25 2.47
N LEU A 123 -6.35 -11.38 2.22
CA LEU A 123 -4.92 -11.70 2.33
C LEU A 123 -4.38 -11.55 3.76
N GLY A 124 -5.25 -11.25 4.73
CA GLY A 124 -4.91 -11.13 6.14
C GLY A 124 -4.44 -9.73 6.56
N TRP A 125 -4.69 -8.70 5.75
CA TRP A 125 -4.39 -7.32 6.12
C TRP A 125 -5.49 -6.75 7.00
N ARG A 126 -5.12 -5.88 7.93
CA ARG A 126 -6.04 -5.03 8.69
C ARG A 126 -5.98 -3.62 8.13
N PHE A 127 -7.12 -2.93 8.08
CA PHE A 127 -7.17 -1.51 7.75
C PHE A 127 -7.38 -0.68 9.01
N HIS A 128 -6.61 0.38 9.15
CA HIS A 128 -6.71 1.34 10.23
C HIS A 128 -6.73 2.75 9.65
N ARG A 129 -7.71 3.56 10.04
CA ARG A 129 -7.84 4.93 9.57
C ARG A 129 -7.57 5.89 10.71
N ILE A 130 -6.72 6.88 10.45
CA ILE A 130 -6.42 7.98 11.37
C ILE A 130 -6.97 9.25 10.74
N TRP A 131 -7.87 9.92 11.46
CA TRP A 131 -8.45 11.17 11.01
C TRP A 131 -7.60 12.35 11.48
N SER A 132 -7.34 13.33 10.63
CA SER A 132 -6.50 14.51 10.88
C SER A 132 -7.05 15.36 12.01
N THR A 133 -8.38 15.42 12.12
CA THR A 133 -9.10 16.05 13.24
C THR A 133 -8.90 15.29 14.55
N ASP A 134 -8.98 13.96 14.52
CA ASP A 134 -8.76 13.13 15.72
C ASP A 134 -7.29 13.14 16.14
N TRP A 135 -6.37 13.12 15.17
CA TRP A 135 -4.94 13.26 15.40
C TRP A 135 -4.61 14.58 16.07
N PHE A 136 -5.19 15.68 15.59
CA PHE A 136 -4.96 17.00 16.17
C PHE A 136 -5.48 17.09 17.61
N MET A 137 -6.66 16.52 17.88
CA MET A 137 -7.30 16.63 19.20
C MET A 137 -6.78 15.60 20.21
N ARG A 138 -6.43 14.39 19.76
CA ARG A 138 -6.22 13.18 20.57
C ARG A 138 -5.12 12.30 19.99
N LYS A 139 -3.99 12.92 19.65
CA LYS A 139 -2.81 12.25 19.06
C LYS A 139 -2.43 10.95 19.76
N ASP A 140 -2.28 10.99 21.09
CA ASP A 140 -1.80 9.83 21.85
C ASP A 140 -2.81 8.67 21.80
N GLU A 141 -4.12 8.96 21.80
CA GLU A 141 -5.15 7.92 21.64
C GLU A 141 -5.07 7.26 20.25
N GLU A 142 -4.90 8.05 19.19
CA GLU A 142 -4.78 7.52 17.83
C GLU A 142 -3.52 6.66 17.65
N VAL A 143 -2.39 7.07 18.26
CA VAL A 143 -1.17 6.26 18.29
C VAL A 143 -1.44 4.92 18.99
N GLN A 144 -2.06 4.92 20.17
CA GLN A 144 -2.36 3.68 20.90
C GLN A 144 -3.30 2.76 20.13
N ARG A 145 -4.32 3.32 19.45
CA ARG A 145 -5.24 2.55 18.60
C ARG A 145 -4.52 1.91 17.41
N ALA A 146 -3.59 2.63 16.78
CA ALA A 146 -2.80 2.10 15.67
C ALA A 146 -1.83 1.00 16.13
N VAL A 147 -1.18 1.18 17.29
CA VAL A 147 -0.32 0.15 17.92
C VAL A 147 -1.13 -1.11 18.25
N ALA A 148 -2.32 -0.96 18.83
CA ALA A 148 -3.21 -2.08 19.12
C ALA A 148 -3.73 -2.77 17.84
N ALA A 149 -3.82 -2.05 16.72
CA ALA A 149 -4.18 -2.64 15.43
C ALA A 149 -3.03 -3.43 14.78
N TYR A 150 -1.78 -3.15 15.18
CA TYR A 150 -0.59 -3.83 14.68
C TYR A 150 -0.30 -5.17 15.40
N GLN A 151 -0.65 -5.26 16.69
CA GLN A 151 -0.55 -6.48 17.50
C GLN A 151 -1.57 -7.55 17.05
#